data_AF-A0A7X4XGM1-F1
#
_entry.id   AF-A0A7X4XGM1-F1
#
_cell.length_a   1.000
_cell.length_b   1.000
_cell.length_c   1.000
_cell.angle_alpha   90.00
_cell.angle_beta   90.00
_cell.angle_gamma   90.00
#
_symmetry.space_group_name_H-M   'P 1'
#
loop_
_entity.id
_entity.type
_entity.pdbx_description
1 polymer ?
#
loop_
_entity_poly.entity_id
_entity_poly.type
_entity_poly.pdbx_seq_one_letter_code
_entity_poly.pdbx_strand_id
1 'polypeptide(L)'
;MRAVNSDNEWWKTATIYQIYPKSFCDSGAKGTGDLQGIISKLDYLKLLGIDAIWLTPIYPSPMIDNGYDIADYYGINPDFGSMADFEQLLNEAHQRDIRIIMDIVVNHTSTKHAWFQSAIGDKASPYRDYYIWHPPVNGQVPNNWQSKFGGSAWALDEKTHEYYLHLFAPE
;
A
#
# COMPACT_ATOMS: atom_id res chain seq x y z
N MET A 1 15.51 -27.11 23.11
CA MET A 1 16.42 -26.35 22.21
C MET A 1 15.99 -26.62 20.78
N ARG A 2 15.45 -25.62 20.07
CA ARG A 2 15.25 -25.75 18.61
C ARG A 2 16.64 -25.72 17.96
N ALA A 3 16.92 -26.72 17.13
CA ALA A 3 18.15 -26.77 16.35
C ALA A 3 18.21 -25.53 15.44
N VAL A 4 19.39 -24.91 15.37
CA VAL A 4 19.68 -23.80 14.46
C VAL A 4 19.69 -24.36 13.05
N ASN A 5 18.51 -24.40 12.42
CA ASN A 5 18.36 -24.72 11.02
C ASN A 5 18.88 -23.52 10.23
N SER A 6 19.62 -23.75 9.14
CA SER A 6 20.07 -22.69 8.24
C SER A 6 18.93 -21.74 7.88
N ASP A 7 19.11 -20.46 8.17
CA ASP A 7 18.15 -19.33 8.16
C ASP A 7 17.41 -19.08 6.83
N ASN A 8 17.65 -19.88 5.78
CA ASN A 8 17.20 -19.60 4.41
C ASN A 8 15.69 -19.79 4.17
N GLU A 9 14.96 -20.46 5.06
CA GLU A 9 13.53 -20.76 4.85
C GLU A 9 12.67 -20.53 6.12
N TRP A 10 13.05 -19.56 6.96
CA TRP A 10 12.33 -19.22 8.20
C TRP A 10 10.80 -19.08 7.98
N TRP A 11 10.40 -18.50 6.84
CA TRP A 11 9.02 -18.22 6.47
C TRP A 11 8.15 -19.48 6.32
N LYS A 12 8.73 -20.67 6.09
CA LYS A 12 7.96 -21.93 5.98
C LYS A 12 7.35 -22.37 7.30
N THR A 13 7.93 -21.95 8.42
CA THR A 13 7.51 -22.33 9.77
C THR A 13 7.16 -21.14 10.66
N ALA A 14 7.18 -19.94 10.09
CA ALA A 14 6.96 -18.70 10.82
C ALA A 14 5.50 -18.50 11.21
N THR A 15 5.30 -17.92 12.39
CA THR A 15 4.02 -17.36 12.81
C THR A 15 4.00 -15.89 12.47
N ILE A 16 3.16 -15.52 11.50
CA ILE A 16 3.02 -14.13 11.01
C ILE A 16 1.78 -13.50 11.64
N TYR A 17 1.94 -12.29 12.18
CA TYR A 17 0.85 -11.49 12.73
C TYR A 17 0.58 -10.29 11.81
N GLN A 18 -0.63 -10.22 11.24
CA GLN A 18 -1.00 -9.09 10.42
C GLN A 18 -1.43 -7.91 11.29
N ILE A 19 -0.92 -6.72 10.99
CA ILE A 19 -1.33 -5.46 11.61
C ILE A 19 -1.93 -4.57 10.52
N TYR A 20 -3.17 -4.13 10.77
CA TYR A 20 -3.80 -3.00 10.08
C TYR A 20 -3.55 -1.73 10.91
N PRO A 21 -2.56 -0.88 10.57
CA PRO A 21 -2.04 0.16 11.47
C PRO A 21 -3.11 1.12 11.97
N LYS A 22 -4.01 1.56 11.07
CA LYS A 22 -5.11 2.50 11.36
C LYS A 22 -5.99 2.08 12.54
N SER A 23 -6.10 0.78 12.83
CA SER A 23 -6.96 0.27 13.91
C SER A 23 -6.22 -0.54 14.98
N PHE A 24 -4.89 -0.52 15.00
CA PHE A 24 -4.12 -1.33 15.95
C PHE A 24 -3.91 -0.63 17.29
N CYS A 25 -3.20 0.49 17.32
CA CYS A 25 -2.94 1.24 18.54
C CYS A 25 -2.62 2.69 18.20
N ASP A 26 -3.38 3.63 18.74
CA ASP A 26 -3.07 5.06 18.73
C ASP A 26 -2.03 5.34 19.81
N SER A 27 -0.87 5.91 19.46
CA SER A 27 0.16 6.31 20.44
C SER A 27 -0.12 7.68 21.08
N GLY A 28 -1.07 8.43 20.52
CA GLY A 28 -1.48 9.74 20.98
C GLY A 28 -2.98 9.79 21.26
N ALA A 29 -3.59 10.90 20.85
CA ALA A 29 -5.03 11.15 20.98
C ALA A 29 -5.63 11.56 19.63
N LYS A 30 -5.16 10.93 18.54
CA LYS A 30 -5.62 11.21 17.17
C LYS A 30 -6.88 10.42 16.81
N GLY A 31 -7.16 9.32 17.52
CA GLY A 31 -8.27 8.40 17.25
C GLY A 31 -7.97 7.35 16.16
N THR A 32 -6.73 7.29 15.68
CA THR A 32 -6.26 6.32 14.67
C THR A 32 -4.90 5.78 15.06
N GLY A 33 -4.64 4.52 14.73
CA GLY A 33 -3.35 3.90 15.03
C GLY A 33 -2.21 4.38 14.14
N ASP A 34 -0.99 4.27 14.67
CA ASP A 34 0.24 4.79 14.06
C ASP A 34 1.46 3.90 14.37
N LEU A 35 2.62 4.21 13.78
CA LEU A 35 3.82 3.39 13.90
C LEU A 35 4.37 3.36 15.34
N GLN A 36 4.30 4.48 16.06
CA GLN A 36 4.69 4.53 17.48
C GLN A 36 3.79 3.66 18.35
N GLY A 37 2.51 3.55 17.98
CA GLY A 37 1.56 2.64 18.62
C GLY A 37 1.98 1.18 18.43
N ILE A 38 2.42 0.81 17.23
CA ILE A 38 2.96 -0.54 16.96
C ILE A 38 4.23 -0.80 17.78
N ILE A 39 5.16 0.16 17.79
CA ILE A 39 6.41 0.08 18.57
C ILE A 39 6.10 -0.20 20.05
N SER A 40 5.12 0.52 20.62
CA SER A 40 4.71 0.35 22.02
C SER A 40 4.18 -1.04 22.39
N LYS A 41 3.84 -1.87 21.38
CA LYS A 41 3.29 -3.22 21.55
C LYS A 41 4.25 -4.33 21.13
N LEU A 42 5.48 -4.02 20.70
CA LEU A 42 6.42 -5.06 20.28
C LEU A 42 6.75 -6.07 21.40
N ASP A 43 6.78 -5.65 22.65
CA ASP A 43 6.97 -6.57 23.79
C ASP A 43 5.78 -7.52 23.98
N TYR A 44 4.55 -7.01 23.77
CA TYR A 44 3.35 -7.84 23.76
C TYR A 44 3.40 -8.87 22.62
N LEU A 45 3.81 -8.44 21.41
CA LEU A 45 3.92 -9.31 20.25
C LEU A 45 5.02 -10.37 20.42
N LYS A 46 6.15 -10.00 21.05
CA LYS A 46 7.21 -10.96 21.40
C LYS A 46 6.72 -11.98 22.44
N LEU A 47 5.97 -11.55 23.46
CA LEU A 47 5.35 -12.44 24.44
C LEU A 47 4.37 -13.41 23.79
N LEU A 48 3.58 -12.93 22.82
CA LEU A 48 2.68 -13.76 22.01
C LEU A 48 3.45 -14.83 21.21
N GLY A 49 4.73 -14.58 20.89
CA GLY A 49 5.63 -15.55 20.25
C GLY A 49 5.62 -15.49 18.72
N ILE A 50 5.33 -14.32 18.14
CA ILE A 50 5.32 -14.14 16.68
C ILE A 50 6.75 -14.04 16.13
N ASP A 51 6.93 -14.47 14.88
CA ASP A 51 8.22 -14.38 14.16
C ASP A 51 8.27 -13.18 13.22
N ALA A 52 7.12 -12.72 12.72
CA ALA A 52 7.03 -11.58 11.83
C ALA A 52 5.71 -10.81 11.93
N ILE A 53 5.77 -9.52 11.60
CA ILE A 53 4.62 -8.65 11.40
C ILE A 53 4.42 -8.45 9.90
N TRP A 54 3.19 -8.63 9.41
CA TRP A 54 2.79 -8.13 8.09
C TRP A 54 1.99 -6.85 8.26
N LEU A 55 2.55 -5.74 7.78
CA LEU A 55 1.89 -4.44 7.76
C LEU A 55 1.07 -4.30 6.47
N THR A 56 -0.21 -3.96 6.59
CA THR A 56 -0.95 -3.38 5.46
C THR A 56 -0.29 -2.05 5.04
N PRO A 57 -0.59 -1.47 3.86
CA PRO A 57 0.10 -0.31 3.34
C PRO A 57 0.23 0.87 4.33
N ILE A 58 1.45 1.43 4.42
CA ILE A 58 1.77 2.61 5.24
C ILE A 58 2.38 3.76 4.43
N TYR A 59 2.30 3.68 3.10
CA TYR A 59 2.86 4.67 2.18
C TYR A 59 1.93 5.88 2.04
N PRO A 60 2.43 7.05 1.61
CA PRO A 60 1.62 8.19 1.24
C PRO A 60 0.48 7.78 0.30
N SER A 61 -0.74 8.08 0.72
CA SER A 61 -1.96 7.68 0.04
C SER A 61 -3.06 8.70 0.35
N PRO A 62 -3.95 9.03 -0.60
CA PRO A 62 -5.17 9.78 -0.34
C PRO A 62 -6.18 9.05 0.56
N MET A 63 -5.95 7.76 0.84
CA MET A 63 -6.74 6.90 1.72
C MET A 63 -8.15 6.60 1.19
N ILE A 64 -8.37 6.65 -0.13
CA ILE A 64 -9.65 6.25 -0.74
C ILE A 64 -9.89 4.76 -0.52
N ASP A 65 -8.85 3.95 -0.62
CA ASP A 65 -8.86 2.53 -0.31
C ASP A 65 -7.95 2.22 0.89
N ASN A 66 -7.96 3.10 1.91
CA ASN A 66 -7.20 2.93 3.16
C ASN A 66 -5.71 2.56 2.98
N GLY A 67 -5.05 3.13 1.96
CA GLY A 67 -3.61 2.98 1.74
C GLY A 67 -3.23 2.11 0.55
N TYR A 68 -4.17 1.38 -0.06
CA TYR A 68 -3.90 0.60 -1.27
C TYR A 68 -3.81 1.48 -2.53
N ASP A 69 -4.34 2.70 -2.47
CA ASP A 69 -4.16 3.77 -3.46
C ASP A 69 -2.87 4.59 -3.16
N ILE A 70 -1.70 4.05 -3.51
CA ILE A 70 -0.39 4.64 -3.19
C ILE A 70 -0.07 5.82 -4.12
N ALA A 71 0.28 6.98 -3.54
CA ALA A 71 0.69 8.19 -4.25
C ALA A 71 2.22 8.40 -4.29
N ASP A 72 2.97 7.78 -3.37
CA ASP A 72 4.43 7.75 -3.38
C ASP A 72 4.91 6.46 -2.67
N TYR A 73 5.71 5.64 -3.34
CA TYR A 73 6.22 4.37 -2.82
C TYR A 73 7.43 4.52 -1.88
N TYR A 74 8.04 5.70 -1.80
CA TYR A 74 9.29 5.92 -1.06
C TYR A 74 9.09 6.61 0.29
N GLY A 75 7.89 7.15 0.54
CA GLY A 75 7.55 7.83 1.78
C GLY A 75 6.81 6.94 2.78
N ILE A 76 6.56 7.52 3.96
CA ILE A 76 5.59 7.02 4.95
C ILE A 76 4.43 7.99 5.01
N ASN A 77 3.20 7.47 5.12
CA ASN A 77 2.00 8.29 5.25
C ASN A 77 2.09 9.12 6.54
N PRO A 78 1.96 10.46 6.47
CA PRO A 78 2.00 11.33 7.65
C PRO A 78 0.97 10.98 8.74
N ASP A 79 -0.14 10.35 8.38
CA ASP A 79 -1.14 9.88 9.34
C ASP A 79 -0.60 8.78 10.25
N PHE A 80 0.35 7.97 9.76
CA PHE A 80 0.99 6.88 10.50
C PHE A 80 2.34 7.26 11.11
N GLY A 81 2.99 8.32 10.61
CA GLY A 81 4.27 8.81 11.14
C GLY A 81 5.22 9.26 10.05
N SER A 82 6.51 9.11 10.31
CA SER A 82 7.62 9.51 9.43
C SER A 82 8.49 8.31 9.04
N MET A 83 9.42 8.52 8.10
CA MET A 83 10.44 7.51 7.78
C MET A 83 11.30 7.16 8.99
N ALA A 84 11.61 8.13 9.85
CA ALA A 84 12.36 7.89 11.09
C ALA A 84 11.58 6.98 12.06
N ASP A 85 10.25 7.13 12.14
CA ASP A 85 9.40 6.23 12.95
C ASP A 85 9.40 4.81 12.38
N PHE A 86 9.41 4.66 11.05
CA PHE A 86 9.52 3.35 10.40
C PHE A 86 10.89 2.69 10.62
N GLU A 87 11.98 3.45 10.50
CA GLU A 87 13.33 2.98 10.82
C GLU A 87 13.44 2.54 12.29
N GLN A 88 12.81 3.30 13.20
CA GLN A 88 12.72 2.92 14.61
C GLN A 88 11.94 1.61 14.79
N LEU A 89 10.77 1.47 14.16
CA LEU A 89 9.98 0.24 14.19
C LEU A 89 10.79 -0.96 13.71
N LEU A 90 11.49 -0.81 12.59
CA LEU A 90 12.32 -1.87 12.02
C LEU A 90 13.43 -2.30 13.00
N ASN A 91 14.15 -1.33 13.57
CA ASN A 91 15.22 -1.57 14.52
C ASN A 91 14.70 -2.26 15.81
N GLU A 92 13.63 -1.74 16.39
CA GLU A 92 13.04 -2.28 17.63
C GLU A 92 12.43 -3.68 17.43
N ALA A 93 11.83 -3.95 16.26
CA ALA A 93 11.33 -5.27 15.91
C ALA A 93 12.49 -6.27 15.76
N HIS A 94 13.55 -5.89 15.05
CA HIS A 94 14.73 -6.75 14.86
C HIS A 94 15.46 -7.06 16.16
N GLN A 95 15.55 -6.12 17.11
CA GLN A 95 16.10 -6.39 18.45
C GLN A 95 15.32 -7.48 19.20
N ARG A 96 14.08 -7.75 18.79
CA ARG A 96 13.20 -8.78 19.34
C ARG A 96 13.08 -9.99 18.43
N ASP A 97 13.95 -10.14 17.44
CA ASP A 97 13.90 -11.17 16.39
C ASP A 97 12.57 -11.20 15.61
N ILE A 98 11.84 -10.07 15.57
CA ILE A 98 10.59 -9.93 14.81
C ILE A 98 10.93 -9.31 13.46
N ARG A 99 10.57 -10.00 12.38
CA ARG A 99 10.75 -9.50 11.01
C ARG A 99 9.56 -8.62 10.59
N ILE A 100 9.79 -7.69 9.67
CA ILE A 100 8.72 -6.86 9.08
C ILE A 100 8.51 -7.25 7.62
N ILE A 101 7.25 -7.54 7.26
CA ILE A 101 6.79 -7.78 5.90
C ILE A 101 5.91 -6.59 5.50
N MET A 102 6.23 -6.00 4.36
CA MET A 102 5.50 -4.86 3.80
C MET A 102 4.51 -5.35 2.75
N ASP A 103 3.32 -4.77 2.74
CA ASP A 103 2.43 -4.88 1.59
C ASP A 103 3.03 -4.14 0.37
N ILE A 104 2.95 -4.76 -0.81
CA ILE A 104 3.48 -4.22 -2.07
C ILE A 104 2.35 -4.18 -3.09
N VAL A 105 1.74 -3.01 -3.25
CA VAL A 105 0.61 -2.79 -4.15
C VAL A 105 1.13 -2.19 -5.46
N VAL A 106 1.42 -3.05 -6.44
CA VAL A 106 2.03 -2.64 -7.74
C VAL A 106 1.15 -2.96 -8.95
N ASN A 107 -0.06 -3.46 -8.72
CA ASN A 107 -1.07 -3.63 -9.78
C ASN A 107 -1.64 -2.27 -10.23
N HIS A 108 -1.68 -1.27 -9.35
CA HIS A 108 -2.15 0.08 -9.61
C HIS A 108 -1.46 1.07 -8.66
N THR A 109 -1.57 2.37 -8.97
CA THR A 109 -1.21 3.49 -8.10
C THR A 109 -2.44 4.37 -7.89
N SER A 110 -2.44 5.27 -6.91
CA SER A 110 -3.40 6.38 -6.89
C SER A 110 -3.26 7.25 -8.14
N THR A 111 -4.35 7.89 -8.58
CA THR A 111 -4.27 8.94 -9.61
C THR A 111 -3.46 10.14 -9.14
N LYS A 112 -3.23 10.33 -7.83
CA LYS A 112 -2.34 11.38 -7.29
C LYS A 112 -0.85 11.06 -7.47
N HIS A 113 -0.49 9.84 -7.86
CA HIS A 113 0.89 9.46 -8.11
C HIS A 113 1.51 10.31 -9.23
N ALA A 114 2.78 10.70 -9.07
CA ALA A 114 3.47 11.58 -10.03
C ALA A 114 3.46 11.03 -11.47
N TRP A 115 3.59 9.71 -11.64
CA TRP A 115 3.48 9.06 -12.94
C TRP A 115 2.10 9.24 -13.57
N PHE A 116 1.01 9.00 -12.82
CA PHE A 116 -0.35 9.19 -13.35
C PHE A 116 -0.63 10.65 -13.65
N GLN A 117 -0.25 11.56 -12.75
CA GLN A 117 -0.38 13.01 -12.96
C GLN A 117 0.39 13.50 -14.18
N SER A 118 1.54 12.89 -14.48
CA SER A 118 2.28 13.19 -15.70
C SER A 118 1.62 12.61 -16.96
N ALA A 119 0.91 11.48 -16.87
CA ALA A 119 0.31 10.79 -18.02
C ALA A 119 -1.11 11.29 -18.36
N ILE A 120 -1.89 11.68 -17.36
CA ILE A 120 -3.27 12.16 -17.54
C ILE A 120 -3.27 13.49 -18.30
N GLY A 121 -4.04 13.57 -19.38
CA GLY A 121 -4.12 14.76 -20.21
C GLY A 121 -2.99 14.95 -21.22
N ASP A 122 -1.96 14.09 -21.23
CA ASP A 122 -0.81 14.21 -22.14
C ASP A 122 -0.44 12.85 -22.76
N LYS A 123 -0.80 12.67 -24.04
CA LYS A 123 -0.44 11.46 -24.81
C LYS A 123 1.06 11.36 -25.13
N ALA A 124 1.82 12.45 -25.04
CA ALA A 124 3.25 12.48 -25.31
C ALA A 124 4.10 12.33 -24.04
N SER A 125 3.46 12.22 -22.87
CA SER A 125 4.14 12.03 -21.59
C SER A 125 5.04 10.80 -21.62
N PRO A 126 6.27 10.90 -21.05
CA PRO A 126 7.16 9.74 -20.93
C PRO A 126 6.61 8.65 -20.00
N TYR A 127 5.55 8.94 -19.22
CA TYR A 127 4.88 7.98 -18.35
C TYR A 127 3.56 7.46 -18.92
N ARG A 128 3.21 7.78 -20.18
CA ARG A 128 1.91 7.42 -20.75
C ARG A 128 1.67 5.92 -20.74
N ASP A 129 2.67 5.13 -21.10
CA ASP A 129 2.59 3.67 -21.23
C ASP A 129 2.74 2.90 -19.90
N TYR A 130 2.94 3.60 -18.77
CA TYR A 130 2.89 2.99 -17.44
C TYR A 130 1.47 2.58 -17.04
N TYR A 131 0.46 3.18 -17.69
CA TYR A 131 -0.95 2.91 -17.43
C TYR A 131 -1.64 2.42 -18.71
N ILE A 132 -2.79 1.79 -18.55
CA ILE A 132 -3.55 1.24 -19.66
C ILE A 132 -4.56 2.29 -20.12
N TRP A 133 -4.35 2.80 -21.35
CA TRP A 133 -5.23 3.75 -22.02
C TRP A 133 -5.89 3.10 -23.23
N HIS A 134 -7.13 3.48 -23.52
CA HIS A 134 -7.83 2.98 -24.69
C HIS A 134 -8.80 4.04 -25.25
N PRO A 135 -8.82 4.30 -26.57
CA PRO A 135 -9.81 5.19 -27.17
C PRO A 135 -11.25 4.63 -27.02
N PRO A 136 -12.28 5.49 -27.09
CA PRO A 136 -13.67 5.03 -27.15
C PRO A 136 -13.89 4.04 -28.30
N VAL A 137 -14.73 3.04 -28.07
CA VAL A 137 -15.19 2.11 -29.12
C VAL A 137 -16.65 2.47 -29.44
N ASN A 138 -16.91 2.92 -30.66
CA ASN A 138 -18.23 3.42 -31.10
C ASN A 138 -18.80 4.54 -30.20
N GLY A 139 -17.93 5.41 -29.68
CA GLY A 139 -18.33 6.50 -28.77
C GLY A 139 -18.70 6.04 -27.35
N GLN A 140 -18.43 4.79 -27.01
CA GLN A 140 -18.70 4.19 -25.70
C GLN A 140 -17.40 3.75 -25.01
N VAL A 141 -17.52 3.31 -23.75
CA VAL A 141 -16.42 2.68 -23.00
C VAL A 141 -15.80 1.51 -23.80
N PRO A 142 -14.48 1.26 -23.68
CA PRO A 142 -13.76 0.31 -24.53
C PRO A 142 -14.31 -1.12 -24.55
N ASN A 143 -14.76 -1.62 -23.40
CA ASN A 143 -15.36 -2.95 -23.27
C ASN A 143 -16.29 -3.00 -22.03
N ASN A 144 -16.78 -4.20 -21.71
CA ASN A 144 -17.73 -4.43 -20.62
C ASN A 144 -17.07 -4.75 -19.26
N TRP A 145 -15.77 -4.48 -19.07
CA TRP A 145 -15.11 -4.73 -17.80
C TRP A 145 -15.67 -3.84 -16.69
N GLN A 146 -15.83 -4.43 -15.51
CA GLN A 146 -16.40 -3.77 -14.34
C GLN A 146 -15.36 -3.65 -13.22
N SER A 147 -15.38 -2.51 -12.55
CA SER A 147 -14.56 -2.30 -11.35
C SER A 147 -15.07 -3.19 -10.22
N LYS A 148 -14.14 -3.67 -9.39
CA LYS A 148 -14.47 -4.39 -8.15
C LYS A 148 -15.16 -3.49 -7.12
N PHE A 149 -15.02 -2.17 -7.24
CA PHE A 149 -15.68 -1.17 -6.38
C PHE A 149 -16.96 -0.60 -7.00
N GLY A 150 -17.41 -1.17 -8.11
CA GLY A 150 -18.68 -0.83 -8.76
C GLY A 150 -18.51 0.08 -9.97
N GLY A 151 -19.44 -0.06 -10.92
CA GLY A 151 -19.42 0.68 -12.19
C GLY A 151 -18.45 0.10 -13.24
N SER A 152 -18.19 0.90 -14.27
CA SER A 152 -17.23 0.60 -15.32
C SER A 152 -15.81 0.49 -14.75
N ALA A 153 -14.97 -0.37 -15.33
CA ALA A 153 -13.52 -0.37 -15.06
C ALA A 153 -12.76 0.68 -15.89
N TRP A 154 -13.47 1.51 -16.64
CA TRP A 154 -12.93 2.52 -17.53
C TRP A 154 -13.45 3.89 -17.15
N ALA A 155 -12.54 4.82 -16.89
CA ALA A 155 -12.81 6.22 -16.59
C ALA A 155 -12.22 7.13 -17.68
N LEU A 156 -12.94 8.19 -18.04
CA LEU A 156 -12.59 9.06 -19.16
C LEU A 156 -11.56 10.13 -18.74
N ASP A 157 -10.48 10.24 -19.50
CA ASP A 157 -9.62 11.43 -19.50
C ASP A 157 -10.17 12.44 -20.52
N GLU A 158 -10.85 13.47 -20.01
CA GLU A 158 -11.51 14.48 -20.83
C GLU A 158 -10.56 15.23 -21.78
N LYS A 159 -9.29 15.38 -21.41
CA LYS A 159 -8.30 16.13 -22.21
C LYS A 159 -7.81 15.33 -23.42
N THR A 160 -7.67 14.01 -23.27
CA THR A 160 -7.16 13.14 -24.35
C THR A 160 -8.28 12.40 -25.09
N HIS A 161 -9.50 12.44 -24.54
CA HIS A 161 -10.67 11.67 -24.98
C HIS A 161 -10.39 10.16 -25.06
N GLU A 162 -9.52 9.65 -24.18
CA GLU A 162 -9.26 8.22 -23.99
C GLU A 162 -9.71 7.79 -22.59
N TYR A 163 -9.99 6.50 -22.44
CA TYR A 163 -10.29 5.92 -21.15
C TYR A 163 -9.03 5.33 -20.53
N TYR A 164 -8.84 5.51 -19.23
CA TYR A 164 -7.86 4.74 -18.46
C TYR A 164 -8.54 3.59 -17.72
N LEU A 165 -7.82 2.48 -17.60
CA LEU A 165 -8.29 1.31 -16.85
C LEU A 165 -8.10 1.51 -15.34
N HIS A 166 -9.13 1.18 -14.58
CA HIS A 166 -9.08 1.01 -13.13
C HIS A 166 -9.89 -0.24 -12.72
N LEU A 167 -9.23 -1.22 -12.11
CA LEU A 167 -9.92 -2.42 -11.63
C LEU A 167 -10.57 -2.22 -10.24
N PHE A 168 -10.19 -1.16 -9.54
CA PHE A 168 -10.67 -0.76 -8.22
C PHE A 168 -11.23 0.67 -8.28
N ALA A 169 -10.90 1.54 -7.31
CA ALA A 169 -11.31 2.93 -7.32
C ALA A 169 -10.83 3.66 -8.59
N PRO A 170 -11.63 4.59 -9.15
CA PRO A 170 -11.22 5.40 -10.29
C PRO A 170 -10.25 6.53 -9.94
N GLU A 171 -10.18 6.94 -8.67
CA GLU A 171 -9.23 7.92 -8.11
C GLU A 171 -7.85 7.35 -7.78
#